data_AF-A0A1H4RWQ9-F1
#
_entry.id   AF-A0A1H4RWQ9-F1
#
_cell.length_a   1.000
_cell.length_b   1.000
_cell.length_c   1.000
_cell.angle_alpha   90.00
_cell.angle_beta   90.00
_cell.angle_gamma   90.00
#
_symmetry.space_group_name_H-M   'P 1'
#
loop_
_entity.id
_entity.type
_entity.pdbx_description
1 polymer ?
#
loop_
_entity_poly.entity_id
_entity_poly.type
_entity_poly.pdbx_seq_one_letter_code
_entity_poly.pdbx_strand_id
1 'polypeptide(L)'
;MRAVLLVRMASVDTETSPAIEQEIFVSFTDEEIAYLRSQPLARVATVDSDGQPDVVPLAFEFDGTHFWVGGTGPSVAGTRKFRNIRAGNDKVSLVVDDLVSFEPFIARSIRVDGTAEQPVERDGMVGPGIYVRITPTVSWSWNMAGEPAGAEWYEPRRTVHLRTG
;
A
#
# COMPACT_ATOMS: atom_id res chain seq x y z
N MET A 1 -0.86 -57.01 56.14
CA MET A 1 0.04 -57.72 55.21
C MET A 1 0.44 -56.72 54.11
N ARG A 2 1.75 -56.48 53.97
CA ARG A 2 2.49 -55.71 52.94
C ARG A 2 2.22 -54.20 52.77
N ALA A 3 3.26 -53.46 53.17
CA ALA A 3 3.67 -52.15 52.67
C ALA A 3 4.48 -52.26 51.35
N VAL A 4 4.77 -51.09 50.76
CA VAL A 4 5.91 -50.66 49.90
C VAL A 4 5.38 -49.90 48.66
N LEU A 5 5.41 -48.56 48.60
CA LEU A 5 6.51 -47.61 48.26
C LEU A 5 6.80 -47.59 46.74
N LEU A 6 7.09 -46.53 45.97
CA LEU A 6 7.36 -45.07 46.06
C LEU A 6 7.04 -44.56 44.62
N VAL A 7 6.77 -43.28 44.32
CA VAL A 7 7.77 -42.27 43.91
C VAL A 7 7.02 -40.94 43.74
N ARG A 8 7.52 -39.89 44.40
CA ARG A 8 7.18 -38.48 44.17
C ARG A 8 7.63 -38.03 42.78
N MET A 9 6.88 -37.15 42.13
CA MET A 9 7.47 -36.04 41.36
C MET A 9 6.67 -34.77 41.57
N ALA A 10 7.42 -33.67 41.60
CA ALA A 10 7.02 -32.33 41.98
C ALA A 10 6.25 -31.60 40.88
N SER A 11 5.64 -30.50 41.30
CA SER A 11 5.06 -29.38 40.56
C SER A 11 5.70 -29.07 39.20
N VAL A 12 4.85 -28.82 38.21
CA VAL A 12 5.15 -27.97 37.06
C VAL A 12 4.08 -26.90 36.99
N ASP A 13 4.55 -25.67 37.07
CA ASP A 13 3.79 -24.43 37.01
C ASP A 13 3.01 -24.30 35.70
N THR A 14 1.82 -23.72 35.79
CA THR A 14 0.97 -23.38 34.64
C THR A 14 1.59 -22.20 33.89
N GLU A 15 2.62 -22.48 33.09
CA GLU A 15 3.11 -21.56 32.08
C GLU A 15 2.58 -22.05 30.73
N THR A 16 1.59 -21.33 30.20
CA THR A 16 1.24 -21.45 28.77
C THR A 16 0.98 -20.05 28.24
N SER A 17 2.07 -19.41 27.83
CA SER A 17 2.05 -18.44 26.73
C SER A 17 2.90 -19.02 25.61
N PRO A 18 2.32 -19.18 24.41
CA PRO A 18 3.07 -18.79 23.21
C PRO A 18 2.16 -18.34 22.06
N ALA A 19 1.09 -17.63 22.36
CA ALA A 19 0.32 -16.93 21.34
C ALA A 19 0.31 -15.46 21.71
N ILE A 20 1.42 -14.80 21.38
CA ILE A 20 1.33 -13.44 20.83
C ILE A 20 0.20 -13.55 19.82
N GLU A 21 -0.98 -13.03 20.17
CA GLU A 21 -1.97 -12.62 19.19
C GLU A 21 -1.14 -11.90 18.14
N GLN A 22 -0.96 -12.53 16.98
CA GLN A 22 -0.21 -11.95 15.88
C GLN A 22 -0.76 -10.54 15.77
N GLU A 23 0.07 -9.56 16.11
CA GLU A 23 -0.21 -8.17 15.87
C GLU A 23 -0.52 -8.15 14.37
N ILE A 24 -1.80 -8.13 14.02
CA ILE A 24 -2.22 -8.32 12.63
C ILE A 24 -1.69 -7.08 11.95
N PHE A 25 -0.52 -7.20 11.32
CA PHE A 25 -0.01 -6.21 10.40
C PHE A 25 -1.00 -6.20 9.25
N VAL A 26 -1.99 -5.31 9.35
CA VAL A 26 -3.00 -5.12 8.32
C VAL A 26 -2.29 -4.37 7.18
N SER A 27 -1.75 -5.14 6.24
CA SER A 27 -1.12 -4.66 5.01
C SER A 27 -1.91 -5.11 3.79
N PHE A 28 -1.41 -4.78 2.59
CA PHE A 28 -1.91 -5.36 1.35
C PHE A 28 -1.90 -6.89 1.38
N THR A 29 -2.87 -7.52 0.73
CA THR A 29 -2.88 -8.98 0.51
C THR A 29 -1.84 -9.38 -0.52
N ASP A 30 -1.47 -10.66 -0.58
CA ASP A 30 -0.53 -11.16 -1.60
C ASP A 30 -1.02 -10.88 -3.03
N GLU A 31 -2.33 -10.98 -3.26
CA GLU A 31 -2.96 -10.68 -4.55
C GLU A 31 -2.85 -9.19 -4.90
N GLU A 32 -3.08 -8.30 -3.94
CA GLU A 32 -2.91 -6.85 -4.11
C GLU A 32 -1.44 -6.49 -4.35
N ILE A 33 -0.50 -7.10 -3.62
CA ILE A 33 0.94 -6.90 -3.82
C ILE A 33 1.37 -7.35 -5.21
N ALA A 34 0.90 -8.53 -5.65
CA ALA A 34 1.19 -9.05 -6.99
C ALA A 34 0.65 -8.12 -8.07
N TYR A 35 -0.58 -7.62 -7.90
CA TYR A 35 -1.18 -6.63 -8.79
C TYR A 35 -0.38 -5.32 -8.83
N LEU A 36 -0.07 -4.72 -7.68
CA LEU A 36 0.70 -3.47 -7.61
C LEU A 36 2.06 -3.59 -8.29
N ARG A 37 2.74 -4.73 -8.15
CA ARG A 37 4.03 -4.99 -8.79
C ARG A 37 3.92 -5.25 -10.30
N SER A 38 2.76 -5.65 -10.80
CA SER A 38 2.56 -5.88 -12.24
C SER A 38 2.26 -4.59 -13.02
N GLN A 39 1.95 -3.49 -12.32
CA GLN A 39 1.52 -2.24 -12.95
C GLN A 39 2.65 -1.21 -13.00
N PRO A 40 2.88 -0.55 -14.15
CA PRO A 40 3.93 0.47 -14.28
C PRO A 40 3.44 1.90 -14.05
N LEU A 41 2.12 2.12 -14.04
CA LEU A 41 1.50 3.44 -14.05
C LEU A 41 0.46 3.59 -12.95
N ALA A 42 0.39 4.80 -12.41
CA ALA A 42 -0.62 5.22 -11.47
C ALA A 42 -1.11 6.63 -11.79
N ARG A 43 -2.25 7.01 -11.23
CA ARG A 43 -2.76 8.39 -11.21
C ARG A 43 -2.61 8.91 -9.79
N VAL A 44 -1.85 9.99 -9.61
CA VAL A 44 -1.68 10.63 -8.30
C VAL A 44 -2.51 11.90 -8.23
N ALA A 45 -3.19 12.08 -7.11
CA ALA A 45 -3.86 13.30 -6.72
C ALA A 45 -3.04 14.00 -5.63
N THR A 46 -2.79 15.29 -5.83
CA THR A 46 -2.24 16.21 -4.83
C THR A 46 -3.13 17.45 -4.73
N VAL A 47 -2.87 18.33 -3.78
CA VAL A 47 -3.62 19.57 -3.59
C VAL A 47 -2.66 20.74 -3.42
N ASP A 48 -2.92 21.86 -4.07
CA ASP A 48 -2.12 23.08 -3.84
C ASP A 48 -2.57 23.84 -2.58
N SER A 49 -1.85 24.91 -2.23
CA SER A 49 -2.08 25.68 -1.01
C SER A 49 -3.46 26.33 -0.94
N ASP A 50 -4.08 26.55 -2.09
CA ASP A 50 -5.41 27.17 -2.20
C ASP A 50 -6.53 26.12 -2.18
N GLY A 51 -6.17 24.84 -2.10
CA GLY A 51 -7.12 23.73 -2.05
C GLY A 51 -7.53 23.18 -3.42
N GLN A 52 -6.91 23.62 -4.53
CA GLN A 52 -7.22 23.10 -5.85
C GLN A 52 -6.59 21.71 -6.05
N PRO A 53 -7.41 20.66 -6.33
CA PRO A 53 -6.89 19.34 -6.64
C PRO A 53 -6.12 19.32 -7.97
N ASP A 54 -5.06 18.54 -8.02
CA ASP A 54 -4.24 18.26 -9.20
C ASP A 54 -4.12 16.74 -9.36
N VAL A 55 -4.56 16.19 -10.49
CA VAL A 55 -4.48 14.76 -10.79
C VAL A 55 -3.66 14.53 -12.05
N VAL A 56 -2.62 13.70 -11.96
CA VAL A 56 -1.73 13.42 -13.09
C VAL A 56 -1.34 11.93 -13.15
N PRO A 57 -1.21 11.36 -14.35
CA PRO A 57 -0.61 10.04 -14.51
C PRO A 57 0.91 10.11 -14.29
N LEU A 58 1.49 9.05 -13.73
CA LEU A 58 2.94 8.91 -13.55
C LEU A 58 3.37 7.44 -13.49
N ALA A 59 4.66 7.22 -13.71
CA ALA A 59 5.35 5.98 -13.39
C ALA A 59 5.51 5.83 -11.88
N PHE A 60 5.33 4.61 -11.36
CA PHE A 60 5.52 4.32 -9.93
C PHE A 60 6.25 3.00 -9.69
N GLU A 61 6.80 2.84 -8.50
CA GLU A 61 7.29 1.56 -7.98
C GLU A 61 6.61 1.26 -6.65
N PHE A 62 6.45 -0.03 -6.35
CA PHE A 62 5.97 -0.50 -5.05
C PHE A 62 6.97 -1.49 -4.45
N ASP A 63 7.56 -1.13 -3.30
CA ASP A 63 8.60 -1.93 -2.65
C ASP A 63 8.06 -3.06 -1.74
N GLY A 64 6.74 -3.18 -1.65
CA GLY A 64 6.04 -4.07 -0.73
C GLY A 64 5.44 -3.35 0.48
N THR A 65 5.88 -2.13 0.77
CA THR A 65 5.37 -1.30 1.87
C THR A 65 5.01 0.11 1.41
N HIS A 66 5.86 0.74 0.60
CA HIS A 66 5.73 2.11 0.15
C HIS A 66 5.62 2.20 -1.36
N PHE A 67 5.03 3.30 -1.81
CA PHE A 67 5.04 3.70 -3.21
C PHE A 67 6.13 4.73 -3.45
N TRP A 68 6.83 4.61 -4.57
CA TRP A 68 7.79 5.60 -5.03
C TRP A 68 7.30 6.21 -6.33
N VAL A 69 7.17 7.53 -6.35
CA VAL A 69 6.72 8.28 -7.52
C VAL A 69 7.73 9.38 -7.85
N GLY A 70 8.08 9.54 -9.12
CA GLY A 70 9.13 10.49 -9.48
C GLY A 70 9.54 10.41 -10.93
N GLY A 71 10.71 10.97 -11.21
CA GLY A 71 11.25 10.95 -12.56
C GLY A 71 12.65 11.49 -12.66
N THR A 72 13.19 11.43 -13.88
CA THR A 72 14.54 11.88 -14.20
C THR A 72 14.60 13.38 -14.44
N GLY A 73 15.76 13.96 -14.07
CA GLY A 73 16.09 15.35 -14.34
C GLY A 73 15.48 16.36 -13.37
N PRO A 74 16.05 17.56 -13.31
CA PRO A 74 15.70 18.58 -12.32
C PRO A 74 14.30 19.19 -12.54
N SER A 75 13.73 19.07 -13.75
CA SER A 75 12.41 19.62 -14.07
C SER A 75 11.27 18.95 -13.29
N VAL A 76 11.47 17.72 -12.81
CA VAL A 76 10.48 16.99 -11.99
C VAL A 76 10.12 17.74 -10.71
N ALA A 77 11.11 18.35 -10.05
CA ALA A 77 10.91 19.17 -8.85
C ALA A 77 10.07 20.44 -9.11
N GLY A 78 9.94 20.86 -10.37
CA GLY A 78 9.09 21.98 -10.79
C GLY A 78 7.64 21.60 -11.07
N THR A 79 7.30 20.31 -11.17
CA THR A 79 5.93 19.86 -11.46
C THR A 79 4.97 20.19 -10.31
N ARG A 80 3.67 20.39 -10.61
CA ARG A 80 2.66 20.78 -9.61
C ARG A 80 2.64 19.82 -8.41
N LYS A 81 2.50 18.52 -8.64
CA LYS A 81 2.55 17.50 -7.57
C LYS A 81 3.75 17.64 -6.63
N PHE A 82 4.96 17.88 -7.15
CA PHE A 82 6.18 18.04 -6.34
C PHE A 82 6.19 19.39 -5.59
N ARG A 83 5.69 20.46 -6.21
CA ARG A 83 5.53 21.77 -5.55
C ARG A 83 4.51 21.71 -4.42
N ASN A 84 3.39 21.02 -4.63
CA ASN A 84 2.34 20.81 -3.65
C ASN A 84 2.88 20.08 -2.41
N ILE A 85 3.56 18.95 -2.61
CA ILE A 85 4.19 18.18 -1.53
C ILE A 85 5.27 19.02 -0.81
N ARG A 86 6.12 19.73 -1.56
CA ARG A 86 7.15 20.60 -0.97
C ARG A 86 6.57 21.76 -0.15
N ALA A 87 5.37 22.23 -0.50
CA ALA A 87 4.66 23.25 0.27
C ALA A 87 4.05 22.72 1.59
N GLY A 88 4.17 21.43 1.87
CA GLY A 88 3.65 20.79 3.09
C GLY A 88 2.28 20.12 2.92
N ASN A 89 1.70 20.13 1.72
CA ASN A 89 0.48 19.38 1.42
C ASN A 89 0.84 17.91 1.13
N ASP A 90 1.12 17.17 2.20
CA ASP A 90 1.64 15.80 2.17
C ASP A 90 0.57 14.72 1.95
N LYS A 91 -0.71 15.03 2.16
CA LYS A 91 -1.80 14.09 1.91
C LYS A 91 -2.01 13.92 0.40
N VAL A 92 -1.92 12.67 -0.05
CA VAL A 92 -2.05 12.29 -1.46
C VAL A 92 -2.99 11.10 -1.61
N SER A 93 -3.60 10.97 -2.79
CA SER A 93 -4.29 9.74 -3.20
C SER A 93 -3.64 9.20 -4.47
N LEU A 94 -3.45 7.89 -4.53
CA LEU A 94 -2.91 7.17 -5.69
C LEU A 94 -3.95 6.17 -6.17
N VAL A 95 -4.16 6.07 -7.48
CA VAL A 95 -4.94 5.00 -8.10
C VAL A 95 -4.06 4.22 -9.04
N VAL A 96 -4.05 2.91 -8.86
CA VAL A 96 -3.52 1.94 -9.82
C VAL A 96 -4.73 1.19 -10.36
N ASP A 97 -4.91 1.19 -11.68
CA ASP A 97 -6.04 0.57 -12.36
C ASP A 97 -5.61 0.07 -13.74
N ASP A 98 -6.32 -0.94 -14.21
CA ASP A 98 -6.21 -1.41 -15.58
C ASP A 98 -7.54 -1.94 -16.12
N LEU A 99 -7.61 -1.98 -17.44
CA LEU A 99 -8.71 -2.55 -18.18
C LEU A 99 -8.23 -3.84 -18.84
N VAL A 100 -8.60 -4.97 -18.26
CA VAL A 100 -8.20 -6.31 -18.72
C VAL A 100 -8.93 -6.67 -20.01
N SER A 101 -10.21 -6.31 -20.12
CA SER A 101 -11.02 -6.57 -21.32
C SER A 101 -12.15 -5.55 -21.44
N PHE A 102 -12.56 -5.25 -22.68
CA PHE A 102 -13.78 -4.49 -22.98
C PHE A 102 -15.00 -5.39 -23.18
N GLU A 103 -14.83 -6.61 -23.67
CA GLU A 103 -15.92 -7.57 -23.94
C GLU A 103 -15.48 -9.00 -23.55
N PRO A 104 -15.91 -9.52 -22.38
CA PRO A 104 -16.70 -8.81 -21.37
C PRO A 104 -15.89 -7.68 -20.70
N PHE A 105 -16.58 -6.67 -20.15
CA PHE A 105 -15.90 -5.56 -19.47
C PHE A 105 -15.29 -6.01 -18.14
N ILE A 106 -13.96 -6.01 -18.07
CA ILE A 106 -13.19 -6.40 -16.87
C ILE A 106 -12.19 -5.30 -16.58
N ALA A 107 -12.39 -4.61 -15.46
CA ALA A 107 -11.45 -3.63 -14.93
C ALA A 107 -11.03 -4.02 -13.51
N ARG A 108 -9.88 -3.54 -13.06
CA ARG A 108 -9.39 -3.75 -11.68
C ARG A 108 -8.84 -2.45 -11.16
N SER A 109 -8.87 -2.25 -9.83
CA SER A 109 -8.20 -1.09 -9.25
C SER A 109 -7.86 -1.24 -7.78
N ILE A 110 -6.81 -0.54 -7.38
CA ILE A 110 -6.48 -0.21 -6.00
C ILE A 110 -6.35 1.31 -5.89
N ARG A 111 -7.15 1.91 -5.00
CA ARG A 111 -6.97 3.28 -4.51
C ARG A 111 -6.23 3.25 -3.19
N VAL A 112 -5.27 4.14 -3.02
CA VAL A 112 -4.49 4.32 -1.80
C VAL A 112 -4.51 5.78 -1.39
N ASP A 113 -5.00 6.06 -0.19
CA ASP A 113 -4.74 7.33 0.50
C ASP A 113 -3.44 7.19 1.30
N GLY A 114 -2.57 8.19 1.23
CA GLY A 114 -1.26 8.14 1.86
C GLY A 114 -0.68 9.50 2.21
N THR A 115 0.48 9.44 2.86
CA THR A 115 1.31 10.62 3.17
C THR A 115 2.60 10.56 2.37
N ALA A 116 2.85 11.61 1.60
CA ALA A 116 4.05 11.84 0.81
C ALA A 116 5.15 12.49 1.66
N GLU A 117 6.35 11.97 1.57
CA GLU A 117 7.54 12.60 2.15
C GLU A 117 8.11 13.68 1.24
N GLN A 118 9.03 14.47 1.78
CA GLN A 118 9.76 15.44 0.97
C GLN A 118 10.54 14.72 -0.14
N PRO A 119 10.63 15.33 -1.35
CA PRO A 119 11.38 14.75 -2.46
C PRO A 119 12.84 14.46 -2.11
N VAL A 120 13.33 13.29 -2.52
CA VAL A 120 14.72 12.84 -2.34
C VAL A 120 15.33 12.45 -3.68
N GLU A 121 16.66 12.52 -3.77
CA GLU A 121 17.39 11.91 -4.88
C GLU A 121 17.40 10.38 -4.73
N ARG A 122 17.09 9.67 -5.82
CA ARG A 122 17.03 8.21 -5.87
C ARG A 122 17.24 7.70 -7.29
N ASP A 123 17.81 6.51 -7.41
CA ASP A 123 17.75 5.70 -8.63
C ASP A 123 16.46 4.89 -8.61
N GLY A 124 15.50 5.27 -9.46
CA GLY A 124 14.21 4.60 -9.57
C GLY A 124 13.96 4.01 -10.96
N MET A 125 12.75 3.50 -11.18
CA MET A 125 12.35 2.73 -12.36
C MET A 125 12.62 3.48 -13.68
N VAL A 126 12.47 4.80 -13.69
CA VAL A 126 12.70 5.61 -14.91
C VAL A 126 14.10 6.21 -14.98
N GLY A 127 14.97 5.89 -14.01
CA GLY A 127 16.37 6.31 -13.94
C GLY A 127 16.70 7.18 -12.71
N PRO A 128 17.97 7.63 -12.57
CA PRO A 128 18.40 8.56 -11.53
C PRO A 128 17.62 9.87 -11.56
N GLY A 129 17.11 10.32 -10.43
CA GLY A 129 16.34 11.55 -10.37
C GLY A 129 15.72 11.83 -9.01
N ILE A 130 14.57 12.52 -9.03
CA ILE A 130 13.90 13.00 -7.83
C ILE A 130 12.61 12.22 -7.64
N TYR A 131 12.45 11.62 -6.46
CA TYR A 131 11.35 10.74 -6.11
C TYR A 131 10.75 11.14 -4.75
N VAL A 132 9.47 10.80 -4.59
CA VAL A 132 8.71 10.94 -3.35
C VAL A 132 8.32 9.55 -2.89
N ARG A 133 8.58 9.25 -1.63
CA ARG A 133 8.01 8.09 -0.93
C ARG A 133 6.61 8.42 -0.45
N ILE A 134 5.65 7.57 -0.74
CA ILE A 134 4.29 7.65 -0.23
C ILE A 134 4.05 6.45 0.69
N THR A 135 3.75 6.75 1.94
CA THR A 135 3.35 5.75 2.93
C THR A 135 1.84 5.58 2.88
N PRO A 136 1.32 4.37 2.58
CA PRO A 136 -0.12 4.12 2.56
C PRO A 136 -0.71 4.28 3.98
N THR A 137 -1.94 4.78 4.05
CA THR A 137 -2.70 4.92 5.30
C THR A 137 -4.02 4.16 5.23
N VAL A 138 -4.72 4.26 4.10
CA VAL A 138 -5.92 3.48 3.81
C VAL A 138 -5.89 3.08 2.34
N SER A 139 -6.30 1.85 2.03
CA SER A 139 -6.56 1.44 0.66
C SER A 139 -7.96 0.86 0.47
N TRP A 140 -8.42 0.91 -0.77
CA TRP A 140 -9.61 0.24 -1.26
C TRP A 140 -9.26 -0.47 -2.55
N SER A 141 -9.43 -1.78 -2.60
CA SER A 141 -9.26 -2.58 -3.81
C SER A 141 -10.60 -3.14 -4.25
N TRP A 142 -10.75 -3.33 -5.56
CA TRP A 142 -11.88 -4.05 -6.11
C TRP A 142 -11.46 -4.87 -7.33
N ASN A 143 -12.14 -6.00 -7.49
CA ASN A 143 -11.98 -6.94 -8.59
C ASN A 143 -10.56 -7.46 -8.83
N MET A 144 -9.81 -7.77 -7.77
CA MET A 144 -8.48 -8.38 -7.93
C MET A 144 -8.53 -9.74 -8.64
N ALA A 145 -9.65 -10.47 -8.48
CA ALA A 145 -9.95 -11.71 -9.20
C ALA A 145 -10.14 -11.52 -10.73
N GLY A 146 -10.39 -10.30 -11.23
CA GLY A 146 -10.54 -10.03 -12.65
C GLY A 146 -11.84 -10.57 -13.26
N GLU A 147 -12.93 -10.50 -12.52
CA GLU A 147 -14.24 -10.95 -12.97
C GLU A 147 -14.91 -9.92 -13.90
N PRO A 148 -15.78 -10.35 -14.84
CA PRO A 148 -16.66 -9.47 -15.59
C PRO A 148 -17.52 -8.58 -14.70
N ALA A 149 -17.79 -7.36 -15.17
CA ALA A 149 -18.78 -6.49 -14.55
C ALA A 149 -20.15 -7.19 -14.53
N GLY A 150 -20.72 -7.33 -13.33
CA GLY A 150 -22.02 -7.96 -13.10
C GLY A 150 -23.15 -6.93 -12.95
N ALA A 151 -24.28 -7.39 -12.42
CA ALA A 151 -25.43 -6.53 -12.12
C ALA A 151 -25.19 -5.61 -10.91
N GLU A 152 -24.37 -6.07 -9.95
CA GLU A 152 -23.92 -5.30 -8.80
C GLU A 152 -22.46 -4.92 -8.98
N TRP A 153 -22.06 -3.79 -8.40
CA TRP A 153 -20.65 -3.38 -8.38
C TRP A 153 -19.83 -4.29 -7.46
N TYR A 154 -18.53 -4.38 -7.71
CA TYR A 154 -17.62 -5.18 -6.89
C TYR A 154 -17.60 -4.67 -5.44
N GLU A 155 -17.73 -5.58 -4.47
CA GLU A 155 -17.57 -5.24 -3.05
C GLU A 155 -16.11 -4.80 -2.81
N PRO A 156 -15.87 -3.56 -2.37
CA PRO A 156 -14.51 -3.07 -2.18
C PRO A 156 -13.93 -3.61 -0.88
N ARG A 157 -12.71 -4.14 -0.94
CA ARG A 157 -11.93 -4.44 0.26
C ARG A 157 -11.28 -3.17 0.77
N ARG A 158 -11.63 -2.75 1.98
CA ARG A 158 -10.97 -1.64 2.69
C ARG A 158 -9.89 -2.15 3.65
N THR A 159 -8.71 -1.56 3.59
CA THR A 159 -7.56 -1.88 4.46
C THR A 159 -7.05 -0.61 5.12
N VAL A 160 -6.85 -0.63 6.45
CA VAL A 160 -6.15 0.45 7.18
C VAL A 160 -4.71 -0.02 7.41
N HIS A 161 -3.74 0.73 6.90
CA HIS A 161 -2.33 0.37 6.96
C HIS A 161 -1.73 0.89 8.27
N LEU A 162 -1.10 0.00 9.04
CA LEU A 162 -0.37 0.41 10.24
C LEU A 162 0.92 1.14 9.85
N ARG A 163 1.23 2.25 10.52
CA ARG A 163 2.51 2.95 10.30
C ARG A 163 3.62 2.11 10.90
N THR A 164 4.54 1.64 10.08
CA THR A 164 5.84 1.18 10.56
C THR A 164 6.58 2.42 11.07
N GLY A 165 6.92 2.43 12.36
CA GLY A 165 7.63 3.53 13.03
C GLY A 165 9.09 3.65 12.61
#